data_AF-A0AAD7ZEF1-F1
#
_entry.id   AF-A0AAD7ZEF1-F1
#
_cell.length_a   1.000
_cell.length_b   1.000
_cell.length_c   1.000
_cell.angle_alpha   90.00
_cell.angle_beta   90.00
_cell.angle_gamma   90.00
#
_symmetry.space_group_name_H-M   'P 1'
#
loop_
_entity.id
_entity.type
_entity.pdbx_description
1 polymer ?
#
loop_
_entity_poly.entity_id
_entity_poly.type
_entity_poly.pdbx_seq_one_letter_code
_entity_poly.pdbx_strand_id
1 'polypeptide(L)'
;MVVLEQYLQLYERDSKLVSSAWKTFHIIFYVIIALSGIAASYTFRQVLESFGGNCVLHSNVTFVSDKSDNSSTSFMIIDCVKTEWGRQSDCSFCQYVPVCSVIFSIVWITFFLMCGRGGKTTRGLSQPWRIVVPSLIFNITFLGVALAAACKLHDGIDVFCNFFQEDLDEPNCQDLARYHLMEGNTGLLTYRYMKAAQISAWINVVGWTMSILMLLLRCFCAPDFQLVEISILAPTPEHEHALSSSQESIDVGCEEINGQGDGRAKESQA
;
A
#
# COMPACT_ATOMS: atom_id res chain seq x y z
N MET A 1 -7.50 -26.04 -46.42
CA MET A 1 -7.17 -24.77 -45.75
C MET A 1 -5.66 -24.70 -45.58
N VAL A 2 -5.03 -23.62 -46.04
CA VAL A 2 -3.61 -23.36 -45.80
C VAL A 2 -3.53 -22.28 -44.70
N VAL A 3 -2.73 -22.53 -43.66
CA VAL A 3 -2.48 -21.54 -42.59
C VAL A 3 -1.50 -20.51 -43.16
N LEU A 4 -1.92 -19.25 -43.21
CA LEU A 4 -1.10 -18.13 -43.71
C LEU A 4 -0.17 -17.61 -42.62
N GLU A 5 -0.69 -17.44 -41.41
CA GLU A 5 0.06 -16.90 -40.28
C GLU A 5 -0.57 -17.36 -38.95
N GLN A 6 0.27 -17.69 -37.98
CA GLN A 6 -0.11 -18.03 -36.61
C GLN A 6 0.63 -17.10 -35.66
N TYR A 7 -0.10 -16.36 -34.83
CA TYR A 7 0.49 -15.56 -33.76
C TYR A 7 -0.31 -15.71 -32.46
N LEU A 8 0.41 -15.57 -31.34
CA LEU A 8 -0.12 -15.63 -29.99
C LEU A 8 -0.44 -14.22 -29.51
N GLN A 9 -1.70 -13.97 -29.18
CA GLN A 9 -2.14 -12.68 -28.62
C GLN A 9 -2.59 -12.87 -27.17
N LEU A 10 -2.07 -12.02 -26.27
CA LEU A 10 -2.61 -11.94 -24.91
C LEU A 10 -3.97 -11.23 -24.99
N TYR A 11 -5.02 -11.98 -24.67
CA TYR A 11 -6.38 -11.46 -24.59
C TYR A 11 -6.78 -11.30 -23.12
N GLU A 12 -7.52 -10.24 -22.79
CA GLU A 12 -8.00 -10.02 -21.42
C GLU A 12 -9.07 -11.06 -21.07
N ARG A 13 -8.87 -11.78 -19.97
CA ARG A 13 -9.84 -12.78 -19.50
C ARG A 13 -11.11 -12.10 -18.98
N ASP A 14 -12.27 -12.76 -19.06
CA ASP A 14 -13.48 -12.20 -18.43
C ASP A 14 -13.36 -12.16 -16.90
N SER A 15 -13.84 -11.07 -16.30
CA SER A 15 -13.72 -10.85 -14.85
C SER A 15 -14.36 -11.91 -13.96
N LYS A 16 -15.32 -12.68 -14.49
CA LYS A 16 -15.98 -13.79 -13.80
C LYS A 16 -15.07 -15.00 -13.61
N LEU A 17 -14.09 -15.18 -14.51
CA LEU A 17 -13.13 -16.29 -14.47
C LEU A 17 -11.93 -16.00 -13.54
N VAL A 18 -11.73 -14.73 -13.16
CA VAL A 18 -10.65 -14.34 -12.25
C VAL A 18 -11.10 -14.52 -10.79
N SER A 19 -10.30 -15.25 -10.02
CA SER A 19 -10.57 -15.52 -8.61
C SER A 19 -10.62 -14.24 -7.78
N SER A 20 -11.58 -14.14 -6.85
CA SER A 20 -11.69 -13.00 -5.91
C SER A 20 -10.51 -12.92 -4.99
N ALA A 21 -9.85 -14.05 -4.77
CA ALA A 21 -8.89 -14.22 -3.69
C ALA A 21 -7.81 -13.15 -3.77
N TRP A 22 -7.33 -12.83 -4.99
CA TRP A 22 -6.36 -11.75 -5.23
C TRP A 22 -6.80 -10.41 -4.63
N LYS A 23 -8.03 -9.98 -4.93
CA LYS A 23 -8.59 -8.75 -4.40
C LYS A 23 -8.73 -8.81 -2.88
N THR A 24 -9.24 -9.93 -2.36
CA THR A 24 -9.43 -10.12 -0.93
C THR A 24 -8.12 -10.07 -0.17
N PHE A 25 -7.06 -10.72 -0.66
CA PHE A 25 -5.74 -10.71 -0.04
C PHE A 25 -5.12 -9.31 -0.03
N HIS A 26 -5.18 -8.57 -1.14
CA HIS A 26 -4.70 -7.17 -1.14
C HIS A 26 -5.43 -6.32 -0.09
N ILE A 27 -6.76 -6.40 -0.04
CA ILE A 27 -7.54 -5.66 0.94
C ILE A 27 -7.15 -6.04 2.37
N ILE A 28 -6.98 -7.34 2.67
CA ILE A 28 -6.55 -7.80 4.00
C ILE A 28 -5.19 -7.21 4.37
N PHE A 29 -4.20 -7.25 3.48
CA PHE A 29 -2.88 -6.70 3.78
C PHE A 29 -2.93 -5.18 4.00
N TYR A 30 -3.69 -4.43 3.21
CA TYR A 30 -3.85 -2.99 3.45
C TYR A 30 -4.60 -2.67 4.75
N VAL A 31 -5.55 -3.50 5.16
CA VAL A 31 -6.21 -3.36 6.47
C VAL A 31 -5.21 -3.60 7.61
N ILE A 32 -4.36 -4.62 7.50
CA ILE A 32 -3.30 -4.88 8.50
C ILE A 32 -2.32 -3.69 8.56
N ILE A 33 -1.91 -3.15 7.41
CA ILE A 33 -1.08 -1.93 7.31
C ILE A 33 -1.76 -0.74 8.01
N ALA A 34 -3.06 -0.53 7.79
CA ALA A 34 -3.80 0.55 8.44
C ALA A 34 -3.84 0.39 9.96
N LEU A 35 -4.21 -0.79 10.45
CA LEU A 35 -4.33 -1.05 11.89
C LEU A 35 -2.98 -0.95 12.60
N SER A 36 -1.92 -1.50 12.01
CA SER A 36 -0.56 -1.40 12.54
C SER A 36 -0.03 0.04 12.50
N GLY A 37 -0.34 0.82 11.46
CA GLY A 37 0.01 2.24 11.37
C GLY A 37 -0.66 3.09 12.46
N ILE A 38 -1.95 2.86 12.73
CA ILE A 38 -2.67 3.50 13.84
C ILE A 38 -2.05 3.13 15.18
N ALA A 39 -1.81 1.83 15.41
CA ALA A 39 -1.21 1.35 16.65
C ALA A 39 0.19 1.96 16.88
N ALA A 40 1.03 1.99 15.84
CA ALA A 40 2.38 2.56 15.93
C ALA A 40 2.34 4.06 16.24
N SER A 41 1.52 4.84 15.52
CA SER A 41 1.42 6.28 15.78
C SER A 41 0.85 6.58 17.17
N TYR A 42 -0.18 5.84 17.60
CA TYR A 42 -0.83 6.07 18.89
C TYR A 42 0.10 5.72 20.04
N THR A 43 0.67 4.51 20.02
CA THR A 43 1.57 4.05 21.09
C THR A 43 2.82 4.92 21.19
N PHE A 44 3.40 5.31 20.06
CA PHE A 44 4.53 6.22 20.04
C PHE A 44 4.17 7.63 20.55
N ARG A 45 2.97 8.14 20.23
CA ARG A 45 2.47 9.40 20.80
C ARG A 45 2.37 9.34 22.32
N GLN A 46 1.87 8.25 22.89
CA GLN A 46 1.83 8.06 24.35
C GLN A 46 3.23 8.07 24.96
N VAL A 47 4.23 7.53 24.26
CA VAL A 47 5.63 7.63 24.69
C VAL A 47 6.07 9.08 24.74
N LEU A 48 5.86 9.88 23.68
CA LEU A 48 6.23 11.31 23.71
C LEU A 48 5.54 12.07 24.84
N GLU A 49 4.26 11.80 25.10
CA GLU A 49 3.52 12.46 26.18
C GLU A 49 4.08 12.12 27.56
N SER A 50 4.54 10.88 27.78
CA SER A 50 5.26 10.50 29.02
C SER A 50 6.56 11.27 29.26
N PHE A 51 7.13 11.92 28.23
CA PHE A 51 8.35 12.74 28.32
C PHE A 51 8.09 14.23 28.05
N GLY A 52 6.85 14.70 28.24
CA GLY A 52 6.50 16.11 28.07
C GLY A 52 6.58 16.60 26.62
N GLY A 53 6.48 15.70 25.64
CA GLY A 53 6.58 15.99 24.21
C GLY A 53 8.00 16.03 23.65
N ASN A 54 9.01 15.78 24.49
CA ASN A 54 10.41 15.73 24.05
C ASN A 54 10.73 14.41 23.33
N CYS A 55 11.73 14.47 22.45
CA CYS A 55 12.14 13.31 21.66
C CYS A 55 13.04 12.36 22.46
N VAL A 56 12.54 11.17 22.77
CA VAL A 56 13.26 10.11 23.51
C VAL A 56 14.25 9.32 22.64
N LEU A 57 14.10 9.37 21.32
CA LEU A 57 14.96 8.62 20.41
C LEU A 57 16.38 9.15 20.44
N HIS A 58 17.35 8.29 20.79
CA HIS A 58 18.76 8.67 20.91
C HIS A 58 18.99 9.79 21.97
N SER A 59 18.15 9.89 22.99
CA SER A 59 18.34 10.84 24.10
C SER A 59 19.34 10.30 25.13
N ASN A 60 20.09 11.20 25.75
CA ASN A 60 20.93 10.92 26.91
C ASN A 60 20.22 11.44 28.18
N VAL A 61 19.63 10.53 28.95
CA VAL A 61 18.80 10.84 30.13
C VAL A 61 19.62 10.76 31.41
N THR A 62 19.50 11.80 32.23
CA THR A 62 20.15 11.86 33.55
C THR A 62 19.12 11.81 34.67
N PHE A 63 19.34 10.96 35.68
CA PHE A 63 18.44 10.82 36.83
C PHE A 63 18.93 11.59 38.05
N VAL A 64 17.98 12.15 38.80
CA VAL A 64 18.22 12.71 40.13
C VAL A 64 17.33 11.99 41.13
N SER A 65 17.91 11.61 42.27
CA SER A 65 17.15 10.99 43.36
C SER A 65 16.27 12.03 44.03
N ASP A 66 14.96 11.79 44.00
CA ASP A 66 14.01 12.57 44.79
C ASP A 66 13.97 11.98 46.21
N LYS A 67 14.68 12.65 47.12
CA LYS A 67 14.61 12.35 48.56
C LYS A 67 13.39 13.07 49.12
N SER A 68 12.23 12.46 48.96
CA SER A 68 11.03 12.87 49.71
C SER A 68 11.23 12.52 51.19
N ASP A 69 11.35 13.54 52.04
CA ASP A 69 11.77 13.49 53.46
C ASP A 69 10.91 12.61 54.40
N ASN A 70 9.88 11.90 53.92
CA ASN A 70 8.99 11.10 54.78
C ASN A 70 8.62 9.71 54.26
N SER A 71 9.25 9.20 53.19
CA SER A 71 9.00 7.83 52.71
C SER A 71 10.30 7.10 52.40
N SER A 72 10.48 5.90 52.96
CA SER A 72 11.63 5.00 52.78
C SER A 72 11.80 4.46 51.35
N THR A 73 11.08 5.00 50.37
CA THR A 73 11.15 4.66 48.95
C THR A 73 11.78 5.82 48.20
N SER A 74 13.07 5.70 47.87
CA SER A 74 13.79 6.64 47.01
C SER A 74 13.30 6.47 45.57
N PHE A 75 12.56 7.44 45.04
CA PHE A 75 12.22 7.48 43.63
C PHE A 75 13.29 8.26 42.86
N MET A 76 13.55 7.86 41.62
CA MET A 76 14.43 8.58 40.71
C MET A 76 13.56 9.29 39.67
N ILE A 77 13.80 10.58 39.50
CA ILE A 77 13.12 11.47 38.56
C ILE A 77 14.13 11.89 37.49
N ILE A 78 13.66 12.10 36.25
CA ILE A 78 14.50 12.61 35.16
C ILE A 78 14.80 14.09 35.39
N ASP A 79 16.07 14.46 35.36
CA ASP A 79 16.50 15.87 35.36
C ASP A 79 16.36 16.44 33.95
N CYS A 80 15.26 17.15 33.70
CA CYS A 80 14.96 17.73 32.39
C CYS A 80 15.91 18.87 31.98
N VAL A 81 16.71 19.41 32.90
CA VAL A 81 17.67 20.49 32.61
C VAL A 81 18.99 19.91 32.12
N LYS A 82 19.39 18.74 32.65
CA LYS A 82 20.63 18.05 32.27
C LYS A 82 20.45 17.00 31.17
N THR A 83 19.22 16.53 30.96
CA THR A 83 18.90 15.56 29.91
C THR A 83 19.07 16.17 28.52
N GLU A 84 19.88 15.54 27.68
CA GLU A 84 19.99 15.88 26.27
C GLU A 84 18.98 15.07 25.45
N TRP A 85 17.95 15.74 24.96
CA TRP A 85 16.91 15.11 24.15
C TRP A 85 17.37 14.84 22.72
N GLY A 86 16.78 13.81 22.11
CA GLY A 86 16.99 13.48 20.72
C GLY A 86 16.51 14.55 19.75
N ARG A 87 16.85 14.40 18.47
CA ARG A 87 16.40 15.33 17.43
C ARG A 87 14.89 15.19 17.20
N GLN A 88 14.16 16.31 17.30
CA GLN A 88 12.72 16.33 17.08
C GLN A 88 12.30 15.85 15.68
N SER A 89 13.16 16.02 14.67
CA SER A 89 12.93 15.52 13.31
C SER A 89 12.82 14.00 13.26
N ASP A 90 13.59 13.27 14.07
CA ASP A 90 13.59 11.81 14.07
C ASP A 90 12.31 11.27 14.72
N CYS A 91 11.90 11.84 15.86
CA CYS A 91 10.60 11.52 16.45
C CYS A 91 9.43 11.88 15.54
N SER A 92 9.44 13.07 14.94
CA SER A 92 8.39 13.50 14.01
C SER A 92 8.30 12.54 12.82
N PHE A 93 9.43 12.12 12.26
CA PHE A 93 9.49 11.15 11.18
C PHE A 93 8.88 9.80 11.61
N CYS A 94 9.30 9.25 12.74
CA CYS A 94 8.77 7.97 13.27
C CYS A 94 7.28 8.04 13.63
N GLN A 95 6.75 9.22 13.97
CA GLN A 95 5.33 9.42 14.26
C GLN A 95 4.49 9.59 12.98
N TYR A 96 4.93 10.41 12.02
CA TYR A 96 4.12 10.74 10.85
C TYR A 96 4.18 9.69 9.73
N VAL A 97 5.26 8.92 9.61
CA VAL A 97 5.35 7.85 8.61
C VAL A 97 4.23 6.79 8.77
N PRO A 98 3.95 6.26 9.98
CA PRO A 98 2.80 5.40 10.23
C PRO A 98 1.46 6.06 9.89
N VAL A 99 1.28 7.35 10.15
CA VAL A 99 0.04 8.09 9.80
C VAL A 99 -0.15 8.13 8.28
N CYS A 100 0.90 8.48 7.54
CA CYS A 100 0.88 8.44 6.09
C CYS A 100 0.55 7.03 5.57
N SER A 101 1.09 6.00 6.22
CA SER A 101 0.81 4.59 5.91
C SER A 101 -0.68 4.27 5.94
N VAL A 102 -1.41 4.80 6.93
CA VAL A 102 -2.86 4.63 7.08
C VAL A 102 -3.61 5.31 5.95
N ILE A 103 -3.23 6.54 5.61
CA ILE A 103 -3.89 7.30 4.54
C ILE A 103 -3.73 6.57 3.21
N PHE A 104 -2.50 6.16 2.89
CA PHE A 104 -2.23 5.47 1.64
C PHE A 104 -2.86 4.08 1.57
N SER A 105 -2.90 3.33 2.67
CA SER A 105 -3.56 2.03 2.67
C SER A 105 -5.08 2.15 2.43
N ILE A 106 -5.74 3.16 3.01
CA ILE A 106 -7.16 3.44 2.74
C ILE A 106 -7.37 3.80 1.27
N VAL A 107 -6.53 4.69 0.72
CA VAL A 107 -6.60 5.06 -0.71
C VAL A 107 -6.47 3.82 -1.60
N TRP A 108 -5.49 2.95 -1.33
CA TRP A 108 -5.33 1.71 -2.08
C TRP A 108 -6.52 0.76 -1.91
N ILE A 109 -7.08 0.61 -0.71
CA ILE A 109 -8.31 -0.17 -0.50
C ILE A 109 -9.44 0.36 -1.38
N THR A 110 -9.66 1.68 -1.43
CA THR A 110 -10.72 2.25 -2.29
C THR A 110 -10.49 1.94 -3.76
N PHE A 111 -9.24 2.05 -4.24
CA PHE A 111 -8.89 1.69 -5.60
C PHE A 111 -9.13 0.20 -5.89
N PHE A 112 -8.71 -0.72 -5.00
CA PHE A 112 -8.96 -2.15 -5.16
C PHE A 112 -10.45 -2.52 -5.02
N LEU A 113 -11.25 -1.70 -4.31
CA LEU A 113 -12.70 -1.86 -4.25
C LEU A 113 -13.37 -1.43 -5.55
N MET A 114 -12.97 -0.29 -6.12
CA MET A 114 -13.51 0.28 -7.37
C MET A 114 -13.05 -0.50 -8.62
N CYS A 115 -11.78 -0.89 -8.68
CA CYS A 115 -11.28 -1.77 -9.73
C CYS A 115 -11.81 -3.20 -9.47
N GLY A 116 -12.43 -3.80 -10.48
CA GLY A 116 -13.00 -5.15 -10.39
C GLY A 116 -11.95 -6.24 -10.11
N ARG A 117 -12.37 -7.51 -10.13
CA ARG A 117 -11.50 -8.67 -9.85
C ARG A 117 -10.32 -8.82 -10.83
N GLY A 118 -10.37 -8.15 -11.97
CA GLY A 118 -9.47 -8.33 -13.11
C GLY A 118 -10.29 -8.48 -14.39
N GLY A 119 -9.67 -8.30 -15.57
CA GLY A 119 -10.31 -8.61 -16.85
C GLY A 119 -11.31 -7.61 -17.42
N LYS A 120 -11.92 -7.97 -18.56
CA LYS A 120 -12.93 -7.14 -19.25
C LYS A 120 -14.23 -7.15 -18.43
N THR A 121 -14.70 -5.97 -18.04
CA THR A 121 -15.97 -5.78 -17.32
C THR A 121 -16.90 -4.88 -18.12
N THR A 122 -18.21 -5.15 -18.08
CA THR A 122 -19.25 -4.29 -18.65
C THR A 122 -19.66 -3.15 -17.72
N ARG A 123 -19.24 -3.18 -16.44
CA ARG A 123 -19.44 -2.10 -15.46
C ARG A 123 -18.12 -1.77 -14.76
N GLY A 124 -17.70 -0.50 -14.80
CA GLY A 124 -16.46 0.01 -14.18
C GLY A 124 -15.41 0.46 -15.20
N LEU A 125 -14.21 0.82 -14.73
CA LEU A 125 -13.08 1.18 -15.60
C LEU A 125 -12.61 -0.01 -16.43
N SER A 126 -12.43 0.19 -17.73
CA SER A 126 -11.76 -0.74 -18.62
C SER A 126 -10.30 -0.92 -18.20
N GLN A 127 -9.82 -2.17 -18.18
CA GLN A 127 -8.40 -2.54 -17.95
C GLN A 127 -7.88 -2.35 -16.50
N PRO A 128 -8.48 -3.04 -15.50
CA PRO A 128 -8.07 -2.96 -14.09
C PRO A 128 -6.63 -3.42 -13.83
N TRP A 129 -5.98 -4.16 -14.73
CA TRP A 129 -4.58 -4.58 -14.59
C TRP A 129 -3.61 -3.40 -14.62
N ARG A 130 -3.96 -2.26 -15.25
CA ARG A 130 -3.09 -1.09 -15.34
C ARG A 130 -2.76 -0.46 -13.98
N ILE A 131 -3.60 -0.69 -12.97
CA ILE A 131 -3.37 -0.16 -11.62
C ILE A 131 -2.25 -0.89 -10.86
N VAL A 132 -1.95 -2.13 -11.27
CA VAL A 132 -0.99 -2.99 -10.58
C VAL A 132 0.41 -2.38 -10.62
N VAL A 133 0.84 -1.84 -11.78
CA VAL A 133 2.19 -1.29 -11.94
C VAL A 133 2.42 -0.02 -11.11
N PRO A 134 1.57 1.02 -11.16
CA PRO A 134 1.70 2.18 -10.27
C PRO A 134 1.65 1.79 -8.79
N SER A 135 0.79 0.82 -8.44
CA SER A 135 0.69 0.34 -7.06
C SER A 135 1.98 -0.33 -6.59
N LEU A 136 2.63 -1.13 -7.45
CA LEU A 136 3.88 -1.81 -7.12
C LEU A 136 5.01 -0.82 -6.84
N ILE A 137 5.17 0.17 -7.73
CA ILE A 137 6.18 1.23 -7.57
C ILE A 137 5.96 1.97 -6.25
N PHE A 138 4.71 2.38 -5.98
CA PHE A 138 4.36 3.08 -4.75
C PHE A 138 4.64 2.23 -3.50
N ASN A 139 4.24 0.96 -3.49
CA ASN A 139 4.45 0.07 -2.35
C ASN A 139 5.95 -0.13 -2.07
N ILE A 140 6.79 -0.26 -3.10
CA ILE A 140 8.25 -0.36 -2.95
C ILE A 140 8.83 0.92 -2.33
N THR A 141 8.42 2.09 -2.84
CA THR A 141 8.89 3.37 -2.28
C THR A 141 8.47 3.51 -0.82
N PHE A 142 7.23 3.20 -0.49
CA PHE A 142 6.71 3.36 0.86
C PHE A 142 7.27 2.33 1.85
N LEU A 143 7.59 1.10 1.39
CA LEU A 143 8.34 0.12 2.18
C LEU A 143 9.69 0.69 2.63
N GLY A 144 10.43 1.36 1.73
CA GLY A 144 11.71 1.98 2.09
C GLY A 144 11.56 3.04 3.20
N VAL A 145 10.52 3.88 3.10
CA VAL A 145 10.23 4.91 4.11
C VAL A 145 9.79 4.27 5.44
N ALA A 146 8.91 3.27 5.39
CA ALA A 146 8.45 2.56 6.58
C ALA A 146 9.59 1.81 7.29
N LEU A 147 10.49 1.18 6.53
CA LEU A 147 11.66 0.50 7.07
C LEU A 147 12.63 1.48 7.72
N ALA A 148 12.91 2.61 7.08
CA ALA A 148 13.76 3.65 7.67
C ALA A 148 13.19 4.18 8.99
N ALA A 149 11.86 4.35 9.08
CA ALA A 149 11.19 4.75 10.32
C ALA A 149 11.27 3.66 11.40
N ALA A 150 11.05 2.39 11.03
CA ALA A 150 11.13 1.26 11.95
C ALA A 150 12.54 1.06 12.51
N CYS A 151 13.58 1.16 11.66
CA CYS A 151 14.98 1.08 12.09
C CYS A 151 15.32 2.21 13.05
N LYS A 152 15.03 3.47 12.69
CA LYS A 152 15.26 4.60 13.59
C LYS A 152 14.55 4.44 14.92
N LEU A 153 13.28 4.01 14.91
CA LEU A 153 12.50 3.75 16.12
C LEU A 153 13.13 2.65 16.98
N HIS A 154 13.59 1.57 16.36
CA HIS A 154 14.23 0.47 17.05
C HIS A 154 15.55 0.90 17.69
N ASP A 155 16.46 1.44 16.89
CA ASP A 155 17.79 1.88 17.31
C ASP A 155 17.69 2.95 18.41
N GLY A 156 16.80 3.94 18.24
CA GLY A 156 16.67 5.02 19.21
C GLY A 156 16.10 4.60 20.56
N ILE A 157 15.22 3.58 20.59
CA ILE A 157 14.72 2.99 21.84
C ILE A 157 15.78 2.08 22.47
N ASP A 158 16.53 1.33 21.68
CA ASP A 158 17.57 0.44 22.21
C ASP A 158 18.73 1.25 22.82
N VAL A 159 19.14 2.34 22.17
CA VAL A 159 20.09 3.31 22.76
C VAL A 159 19.56 3.87 24.08
N PHE A 160 18.29 4.29 24.10
CA PHE A 160 17.66 4.77 25.33
C PHE A 160 17.68 3.71 26.43
N CYS A 161 17.34 2.46 26.13
CA CYS A 161 17.36 1.36 27.09
C CYS A 161 18.77 0.99 27.58
N ASN A 162 19.79 1.07 26.72
CA ASN A 162 21.17 0.76 27.11
C ASN A 162 21.69 1.75 28.16
N PHE A 163 21.31 3.03 28.10
CA PHE A 163 21.65 4.01 29.15
C PHE A 163 21.12 3.59 30.53
N PHE A 164 19.91 3.00 30.61
CA PHE A 164 19.40 2.49 31.88
C PHE A 164 20.20 1.30 32.40
N GLN A 165 20.74 0.48 31.51
CA GLN A 165 21.52 -0.68 31.90
C GLN A 165 22.91 -0.29 32.42
N GLU A 166 23.55 0.70 31.80
CA GLU A 166 24.90 1.14 32.16
C GLU A 166 24.95 2.01 33.42
N ASP A 167 24.04 2.97 33.58
CA ASP A 167 24.09 3.93 34.69
C ASP A 167 23.43 3.43 35.99
N LEU A 168 22.52 2.45 35.91
CA LEU A 168 21.72 1.99 37.05
C LEU A 168 22.01 0.53 37.46
N ASP A 169 22.94 -0.15 36.79
CA ASP A 169 23.35 -1.54 37.04
C ASP A 169 22.18 -2.54 37.06
N GLU A 170 21.08 -2.20 36.38
CA GLU A 170 19.88 -3.03 36.27
C GLU A 170 19.91 -3.78 34.93
N PRO A 171 19.82 -5.12 34.92
CA PRO A 171 20.07 -5.93 33.72
C PRO A 171 18.96 -5.82 32.66
N ASN A 172 17.81 -5.20 32.97
CA ASN A 172 16.66 -5.13 32.07
C ASN A 172 15.97 -3.76 32.10
N CYS A 173 15.77 -3.17 30.92
CA CYS A 173 14.94 -1.97 30.69
C CYS A 173 13.46 -2.14 31.11
N GLN A 174 13.05 -3.36 31.48
CA GLN A 174 11.70 -3.70 31.94
C GLN A 174 11.43 -3.20 33.39
N ASP A 175 12.47 -3.02 34.20
CA ASP A 175 12.34 -2.55 35.59
C ASP A 175 12.16 -1.02 35.71
N LEU A 176 11.83 -0.37 34.59
CA LEU A 176 11.40 1.03 34.51
C LEU A 176 10.21 1.36 35.44
N ALA A 177 9.51 0.34 35.96
CA ALA A 177 8.44 0.47 36.94
C ALA A 177 8.82 1.26 38.21
N ARG A 178 10.11 1.29 38.59
CA ARG A 178 10.60 2.00 39.78
C ARG A 178 10.81 3.50 39.56
N TYR A 179 10.66 3.99 38.33
CA TYR A 179 10.98 5.37 37.94
C TYR A 179 9.71 6.16 37.61
N HIS A 180 9.67 7.41 38.09
CA HIS A 180 8.68 8.40 37.69
C HIS A 180 9.31 9.27 36.59
N LEU A 181 8.94 8.99 35.34
CA LEU A 181 9.51 9.65 34.16
C LEU A 181 9.06 11.11 34.07
N MET A 182 7.75 11.36 34.22
CA MET A 182 7.13 12.67 34.42
C MET A 182 5.64 12.50 34.79
N GLU A 183 5.09 13.54 35.43
CA GLU A 183 3.73 13.73 35.95
C GLU A 183 2.69 12.63 35.59
N GLY A 184 2.34 11.80 36.58
CA GLY A 184 1.19 10.91 36.53
C GLY A 184 1.37 9.55 35.81
N ASN A 185 2.42 9.35 35.02
CA ASN A 185 2.63 8.09 34.29
C ASN A 185 3.74 7.20 34.90
N THR A 186 3.47 5.90 34.98
CA THR A 186 4.44 4.91 35.48
C THR A 186 5.43 4.53 34.38
N GLY A 187 6.71 4.32 34.73
CA GLY A 187 7.71 3.89 33.75
C GLY A 187 7.38 2.54 33.09
N LEU A 188 6.71 1.63 33.80
CA LEU A 188 6.24 0.35 33.23
C LEU A 188 5.27 0.54 32.06
N LEU A 189 4.33 1.48 32.18
CA LEU A 189 3.36 1.75 31.13
C LEU A 189 4.05 2.36 29.90
N THR A 190 4.99 3.27 30.13
CA THR A 190 5.80 3.88 29.07
C THR A 190 6.65 2.84 28.32
N TYR A 191 7.28 1.90 29.03
CA TYR A 191 8.01 0.79 28.41
C TYR A 191 7.09 -0.09 27.54
N ARG A 192 5.87 -0.39 28.04
CA ARG A 192 4.87 -1.14 27.25
C ARG A 192 4.50 -0.39 25.97
N TYR A 193 4.32 0.93 26.03
CA TYR A 193 4.06 1.73 24.83
C TYR A 193 5.26 1.75 23.86
N MET A 194 6.50 1.86 24.36
CA MET A 194 7.69 1.76 23.51
C MET A 194 7.78 0.42 22.76
N LYS A 195 7.61 -0.70 23.48
CA LYS A 195 7.60 -2.03 22.86
C LYS A 195 6.42 -2.22 21.91
N ALA A 196 5.24 -1.73 22.24
CA ALA A 196 4.08 -1.78 21.36
C ALA A 196 4.32 -0.95 20.08
N ALA A 197 4.97 0.21 20.17
CA ALA A 197 5.35 1.04 19.02
C ALA A 197 6.36 0.32 18.12
N GLN A 198 7.40 -0.30 18.69
CA GLN A 198 8.37 -1.10 17.93
C GLN A 198 7.69 -2.26 17.18
N ILE A 199 6.88 -3.07 17.88
CA ILE A 199 6.22 -4.24 17.30
C ILE A 199 5.27 -3.82 16.19
N SER A 200 4.45 -2.79 16.42
CA SER A 200 3.49 -2.30 15.42
C SER A 200 4.18 -1.69 14.20
N ALA A 201 5.31 -0.99 14.37
CA ALA A 201 6.12 -0.50 13.24
C ALA A 201 6.66 -1.64 12.38
N TRP A 202 7.15 -2.72 13.00
CA TRP A 202 7.62 -3.90 12.27
C TRP A 202 6.48 -4.68 11.57
N ILE A 203 5.31 -4.81 12.21
CA ILE A 203 4.11 -5.38 11.57
C ILE A 203 3.74 -4.55 10.33
N ASN A 204 3.86 -3.23 10.39
CA ASN A 204 3.60 -2.35 9.26
C ASN A 204 4.56 -2.63 8.09
N VAL A 205 5.88 -2.73 8.37
CA VAL A 205 6.92 -3.12 7.39
C VAL A 205 6.61 -4.48 6.76
N VAL A 206 6.25 -5.48 7.56
CA VAL A 206 5.87 -6.81 7.07
C VAL A 206 4.62 -6.72 6.19
N GLY A 207 3.64 -5.90 6.57
CA GLY A 207 2.45 -5.63 5.79
C GLY A 207 2.75 -5.10 4.39
N TRP A 208 3.59 -4.06 4.29
CA TRP A 208 4.04 -3.52 3.00
C TRP A 208 4.83 -4.54 2.18
N THR A 209 5.68 -5.33 2.83
CA THR A 209 6.44 -6.41 2.18
C THR A 209 5.51 -7.48 1.59
N MET A 210 4.51 -7.93 2.34
CA MET A 210 3.51 -8.88 1.86
C MET A 210 2.65 -8.32 0.73
N SER A 211 2.31 -7.03 0.78
CA SER A 211 1.60 -6.35 -0.31
C SER A 211 2.41 -6.38 -1.61
N ILE A 212 3.70 -6.08 -1.56
CA ILE A 212 4.62 -6.16 -2.71
C ILE A 212 4.69 -7.59 -3.23
N LEU A 213 4.88 -8.57 -2.35
CA LEU A 213 4.98 -9.98 -2.75
C LEU A 213 3.70 -10.44 -3.48
N MET A 214 2.53 -10.04 -3.00
CA MET A 214 1.26 -10.34 -3.67
C MET A 214 1.14 -9.66 -5.04
N LEU A 215 1.59 -8.41 -5.18
CA LEU A 215 1.58 -7.70 -6.46
C LEU A 215 2.54 -8.35 -7.46
N LEU A 216 3.74 -8.74 -7.02
CA LEU A 216 4.69 -9.48 -7.84
C LEU A 216 4.12 -10.84 -8.27
N LEU A 217 3.52 -11.58 -7.34
CA LEU A 217 2.89 -12.86 -7.65
C LEU A 217 1.78 -12.70 -8.69
N ARG A 218 0.98 -11.63 -8.60
CA ARG A 218 -0.03 -11.30 -9.63
C ARG A 218 0.61 -11.00 -10.99
N CYS A 219 1.74 -10.28 -11.03
CA CYS A 219 2.48 -10.04 -12.27
C CYS A 219 3.02 -11.34 -12.88
N PHE A 220 3.59 -12.23 -12.08
CA PHE A 220 4.16 -13.50 -12.56
C PHE A 220 3.10 -14.51 -13.01
N CYS A 221 2.01 -14.65 -12.25
CA CYS A 221 0.94 -15.58 -12.60
C CYS A 221 0.05 -15.07 -13.75
N ALA A 222 0.16 -13.79 -14.12
CA ALA A 222 -0.62 -13.13 -15.16
C ALA A 222 -2.10 -13.56 -15.20
N PRO A 223 -2.82 -13.62 -14.05
CA PRO A 223 -4.15 -14.23 -13.97
C PRO A 223 -5.20 -13.45 -14.77
N ASP A 224 -4.88 -12.19 -15.12
CA ASP A 224 -5.72 -11.26 -15.87
C ASP A 224 -5.71 -11.55 -17.39
N PHE A 225 -4.77 -12.35 -17.90
CA PHE A 225 -4.62 -12.62 -19.33
C PHE A 225 -4.85 -14.10 -19.67
N GLN A 226 -5.39 -14.34 -20.87
CA GLN A 226 -5.45 -15.66 -21.49
C GLN A 226 -4.68 -15.61 -22.81
N LEU A 227 -3.84 -16.63 -23.05
CA LEU A 227 -3.16 -16.80 -24.34
C LEU A 227 -4.18 -17.33 -25.34
N VAL A 228 -4.44 -16.57 -26.40
CA VAL A 228 -5.28 -17.01 -27.51
C VAL A 228 -4.39 -17.13 -28.75
N GLU A 229 -4.43 -18.29 -29.39
CA GLU A 229 -3.80 -18.51 -30.67
C GLU A 229 -4.74 -18.05 -31.78
N ILE A 230 -4.28 -17.11 -32.60
CA ILE A 230 -5.03 -16.62 -33.75
C ILE A 230 -4.37 -17.21 -34.99
N SER A 231 -5.12 -18.03 -35.72
CA SER A 231 -4.69 -18.58 -37.00
C SER A 231 -5.45 -17.87 -38.12
N ILE A 232 -4.71 -17.21 -39.00
CA ILE A 232 -5.26 -16.62 -40.23
C ILE A 232 -5.24 -17.71 -41.29
N LEU A 233 -6.42 -18.11 -41.76
CA LEU A 233 -6.59 -19.14 -42.78
C LEU A 233 -6.85 -18.51 -44.13
N ALA A 234 -6.16 -19.00 -45.17
CA ALA A 234 -6.48 -18.63 -46.55
C ALA A 234 -7.89 -19.16 -46.89
N PRO A 235 -8.77 -18.35 -47.52
CA PRO A 235 -10.04 -18.84 -48.02
C PRO A 235 -9.79 -19.94 -49.06
N THR A 236 -10.62 -20.98 -49.05
CA THR A 236 -10.62 -21.99 -50.11
C THR A 236 -11.22 -21.40 -51.39
N PRO A 237 -10.87 -21.90 -52.59
CA PRO A 237 -11.37 -21.36 -53.86
C PRO A 237 -12.91 -21.39 -53.97
N GLU A 238 -13.58 -22.33 -53.29
CA GLU A 238 -15.06 -22.36 -53.18
C GLU A 238 -15.62 -21.20 -52.35
N HIS A 239 -14.88 -20.74 -51.33
CA HIS A 239 -15.28 -19.64 -50.46
C HIS A 239 -14.93 -18.28 -51.05
N GLU A 240 -13.85 -18.18 -51.84
CA GLU A 240 -13.56 -17.00 -52.67
C GLU A 240 -14.69 -16.72 -53.67
N HIS A 241 -15.22 -17.75 -54.34
CA HIS A 241 -16.35 -17.61 -55.25
C HIS A 241 -17.65 -17.14 -54.57
N ALA A 242 -17.88 -17.56 -53.32
CA ALA A 242 -19.05 -17.13 -52.55
C ALA A 242 -18.92 -15.70 -52.00
N LEU A 243 -17.70 -15.30 -51.60
CA LEU A 243 -17.39 -13.93 -51.20
C LEU A 243 -17.40 -12.98 -52.40
N SER A 244 -16.88 -13.39 -53.56
CA SER A 244 -16.93 -12.55 -54.77
C SER A 244 -18.36 -12.37 -55.26
N SER A 245 -19.19 -13.41 -55.25
CA SER A 245 -20.60 -13.29 -55.66
C SER A 245 -21.42 -12.43 -54.69
N SER A 246 -21.10 -12.48 -53.39
CA SER A 246 -21.71 -11.61 -52.38
C SER A 246 -21.26 -10.15 -52.51
N GLN A 247 -19.99 -9.91 -52.85
CA GLN A 247 -19.47 -8.56 -53.10
C GLN A 247 -20.08 -7.96 -54.39
N GLU A 248 -20.18 -8.76 -55.46
CA GLU A 248 -20.74 -8.36 -56.75
C GLU A 248 -22.24 -8.04 -56.65
N SER A 249 -22.99 -8.76 -55.83
CA SER A 249 -24.41 -8.46 -55.57
C SER A 249 -24.63 -7.22 -54.69
N ILE A 250 -23.66 -6.85 -53.85
CA ILE A 250 -23.70 -5.59 -53.09
C ILE A 250 -23.39 -4.40 -54.01
N ASP A 251 -22.39 -4.50 -54.88
CA ASP A 251 -22.04 -3.42 -55.81
C ASP A 251 -23.17 -3.13 -56.82
N VAL A 252 -23.84 -4.15 -57.34
CA VAL A 252 -25.03 -3.99 -58.21
C VAL A 252 -26.19 -3.32 -57.46
N GLY A 253 -26.41 -3.67 -56.18
CA GLY A 253 -27.41 -3.02 -55.34
C GLY A 253 -27.11 -1.54 -55.03
N CYS A 254 -25.82 -1.17 -54.98
CA CYS A 254 -25.40 0.22 -54.78
C CYS A 254 -25.54 1.07 -56.05
N GLU A 255 -25.38 0.50 -57.25
CA GLU A 255 -25.62 1.22 -58.51
C GLU A 255 -27.11 1.54 -58.75
N GLU A 256 -28.02 0.63 -58.37
CA GLU A 256 -29.46 0.88 -58.50
C GLU A 256 -29.95 2.04 -57.59
N ILE A 257 -29.34 2.21 -56.41
CA ILE A 257 -29.67 3.31 -55.49
C ILE A 257 -29.15 4.66 -56.01
N ASN A 258 -28.01 4.67 -56.72
CA ASN A 258 -27.43 5.91 -57.28
C ASN A 258 -28.06 6.32 -58.62
N GLY A 259 -28.76 5.42 -59.32
CA GLY A 259 -29.48 5.70 -60.56
C GLY A 259 -30.85 6.39 -60.38
N GLN A 260 -31.35 6.50 -59.15
CA GLN A 260 -32.71 7.00 -58.87
C GLN A 260 -32.73 8.43 -58.29
N GLY A 261 -31.70 9.21 -58.59
CA GLY A 261 -31.50 10.58 -58.12
C GLY A 261 -31.65 11.70 -59.16
N ASP A 262 -32.21 11.45 -60.35
CA ASP A 262 -32.50 12.53 -61.32
C ASP A 262 -33.98 12.98 -61.25
N GLY A 263 -34.32 13.57 -60.11
CA GLY A 263 -35.62 14.18 -59.82
C GLY A 263 -35.64 15.69 -60.08
N ARG A 264 -35.53 16.07 -61.36
CA ARG A 264 -36.20 17.23 -61.99
C ARG A 264 -36.59 18.41 -61.07
N ALA A 265 -35.72 19.42 -60.99
CA ALA A 265 -36.13 20.76 -60.61
C ALA A 265 -37.05 21.35 -61.70
N LYS A 266 -38.30 21.66 -61.36
CA LYS A 266 -39.19 22.50 -62.19
C LYS A 266 -39.28 23.89 -61.56
N GLU A 267 -38.93 24.89 -62.37
CA GLU A 267 -39.30 26.29 -62.23
C GLU A 267 -40.80 26.47 -61.95
N SER A 268 -41.15 27.44 -61.11
CA SER A 268 -42.38 28.21 -61.27
C SER A 268 -42.19 29.61 -60.73
N GLN A 269 -42.21 30.58 -61.65
CA GLN A 269 -42.44 31.99 -61.38
C GLN A 269 -43.91 32.20 -60.97
N ALA A 270 -44.15 33.00 -59.93
CA ALA A 270 -45.19 34.03 -59.80
C ALA A 270 -44.97 34.78 -58.48
#